data_AF-A0A2R6M7G3-F1
#
_entry.id   AF-A0A2R6M7G3-F1
#
_cell.length_a   1.000
_cell.length_b   1.000
_cell.length_c   1.000
_cell.angle_alpha   90.00
_cell.angle_beta   90.00
_cell.angle_gamma   90.00
#
_symmetry.space_group_name_H-M   'P 1'
#
loop_
_entity.id
_entity.type
_entity.pdbx_description
1 polymer ?
#
loop_
_entity_poly.entity_id
_entity_poly.type
_entity_poly.pdbx_seq_one_letter_code
_entity_poly.pdbx_strand_id
1 'polypeptide(L)'
;MYDYGSVSEDLIQGMQFLLHSLGIVPSYRTSQSEQSTRPAHFLRVSSKRQIAELRDMFLPEERQKIESRLDDRKDIEPTGHSVGDSFTTVPVRDISITEDEVDVYSLEVEDNHTFVTTDGLVVHNCFPKDVDALRAAAREAGYEPQMLDAANAVNEEQPRRLLALLDDHVDVAGRRVAVLGLSFKPGTDDIRNSRAIPVIEGLRDRGAEVVAYDPVATEPMREQFPDIAYADSAAATLDGAAGAAVVTDWDEFAALDSEFDAMAEPVVVDGRRIIERREGITYEGLTW
;
A
#
# COMPACT_ATOMS: atom_id res chain seq x y z
N MET A 1 4.92 12.96 34.01
CA MET A 1 3.52 12.96 33.56
C MET A 1 3.30 14.22 32.76
N TYR A 2 2.97 14.05 31.49
CA TYR A 2 2.56 15.11 30.58
C TYR A 2 1.05 14.97 30.37
N ASP A 3 0.31 16.05 30.62
CA ASP A 3 -1.14 16.11 30.46
C ASP A 3 -1.47 17.15 29.39
N TYR A 4 -2.24 16.74 28.39
CA TYR A 4 -2.82 17.61 27.37
C TYR A 4 -4.34 17.51 27.47
N GLY A 5 -5.04 18.65 27.48
CA GLY A 5 -6.49 18.69 27.65
C GLY A 5 -7.16 19.67 26.69
N SER A 6 -8.32 19.31 26.17
CA SER A 6 -9.12 20.13 25.27
C SER A 6 -10.61 19.81 25.44
N VAL A 7 -11.48 20.77 25.07
CA VAL A 7 -12.92 20.56 24.94
C VAL A 7 -13.34 20.20 23.50
N SER A 8 -12.39 20.20 22.56
CA SER A 8 -12.56 19.69 21.20
C SER A 8 -12.10 18.24 21.15
N GLU A 9 -13.02 17.36 20.79
CA GLU A 9 -12.76 15.94 20.62
C GLU A 9 -11.82 15.68 19.44
N ASP A 10 -12.08 16.29 18.28
CA ASP A 10 -11.25 16.16 17.07
C ASP A 10 -9.78 16.53 17.32
N LEU A 11 -9.53 17.61 18.06
CA LEU A 11 -8.17 18.02 18.40
C LEU A 11 -7.46 16.99 19.28
N ILE A 12 -8.21 16.32 20.17
CA ILE A 12 -7.68 15.28 21.04
C ILE A 12 -7.42 14.00 20.26
N GLN A 13 -8.32 13.61 19.37
CA GLN A 13 -8.12 12.46 18.48
C GLN A 13 -6.91 12.69 17.56
N GLY A 14 -6.80 13.86 16.93
CA GLY A 14 -5.63 14.23 16.12
C GLY A 14 -4.32 14.21 16.90
N MET A 15 -4.31 14.74 18.13
CA MET A 15 -3.15 14.66 19.02
C MET A 15 -2.83 13.22 19.41
N GLN A 16 -3.83 12.37 19.65
CA GLN A 16 -3.64 10.96 19.96
C GLN A 16 -3.00 10.20 18.79
N PHE A 17 -3.43 10.45 17.55
CA PHE A 17 -2.80 9.88 16.36
C PHE A 17 -1.36 10.34 16.18
N LEU A 18 -1.09 11.63 16.39
CA LEU A 18 0.28 12.17 16.34
C LEU A 18 1.18 11.43 17.35
N LEU A 19 0.72 11.25 18.58
CA LEU A 19 1.47 10.52 19.61
C LEU A 19 1.70 9.05 19.21
N HIS A 20 0.68 8.37 18.68
CA HIS A 20 0.84 6.98 18.21
C HIS A 20 1.87 6.87 17.07
N SER A 21 1.91 7.84 16.14
CA SER A 21 2.90 7.85 15.04
C SER A 21 4.34 7.95 15.53
N LEU A 22 4.54 8.47 16.75
CA LEU A 22 5.82 8.58 17.42
C LEU A 22 6.11 7.42 18.40
N GLY A 23 5.28 6.36 18.40
CA GLY A 23 5.43 5.22 19.30
C GLY A 23 4.99 5.48 20.75
N ILE A 24 4.24 6.55 20.99
CA ILE A 24 3.79 6.99 22.31
C ILE A 24 2.32 6.61 22.48
N VAL A 25 2.00 5.98 23.62
CA VAL A 25 0.67 5.45 23.92
C VAL A 25 0.08 6.24 25.10
N PRO A 26 -0.67 7.33 24.84
CA PRO A 26 -1.29 8.11 25.89
C PRO A 26 -2.49 7.37 26.50
N SER A 27 -2.72 7.61 27.79
CA SER A 27 -4.01 7.29 28.41
C SER A 27 -5.03 8.39 28.10
N TYR A 28 -6.26 8.00 27.79
CA TYR A 28 -7.37 8.91 27.50
C TYR A 28 -8.38 8.92 28.67
N ARG A 29 -8.84 10.10 29.06
CA ARG A 29 -9.92 10.28 30.03
C ARG A 29 -10.79 11.46 29.67
N THR A 30 -12.07 11.37 30.03
CA THR A 30 -13.01 12.48 29.95
C THR A 30 -13.38 12.96 31.36
N SER A 31 -13.71 14.24 31.49
CA SER A 31 -14.24 14.83 32.72
C SER A 31 -15.24 15.92 32.37
N GLN A 32 -16.36 15.98 33.08
CA GLN A 32 -17.36 17.02 32.91
C GLN A 32 -17.76 17.54 34.29
N SER A 33 -17.65 18.86 34.50
CA SER A 33 -18.12 19.50 35.72
C SER A 33 -19.61 19.81 35.62
N GLU A 34 -20.28 19.99 36.77
CA GLU A 34 -21.70 20.37 36.84
C GLU A 34 -22.01 21.70 36.12
N GLN A 35 -21.00 22.54 35.92
CA GLN A 35 -21.11 23.83 35.24
C GLN A 35 -20.79 23.78 33.74
N SER A 36 -20.37 22.62 33.21
CA SER A 36 -19.93 22.49 31.82
C SER A 36 -20.99 21.86 30.92
N THR A 37 -21.27 22.50 29.78
CA THR A 37 -22.17 21.99 28.73
C THR A 37 -21.50 20.98 27.79
N ARG A 38 -20.18 20.81 27.86
CA ARG A 38 -19.40 19.87 27.05
C ARG A 38 -18.37 19.11 27.88
N PRO A 39 -18.06 17.85 27.56
CA PRO A 39 -16.99 17.12 28.22
C PRO A 39 -15.62 17.75 27.88
N ALA A 40 -14.70 17.70 28.84
CA ALA A 40 -13.29 17.96 28.62
C ALA A 40 -12.57 16.62 28.45
N HIS A 41 -11.71 16.54 27.46
CA HIS A 41 -10.97 15.36 27.05
C HIS A 41 -9.50 15.56 27.41
N PHE A 42 -8.84 14.51 27.91
CA PHE A 42 -7.45 14.58 28.34
C PHE A 42 -6.65 13.38 27.85
N LEU A 43 -5.48 13.67 27.29
CA LEU A 43 -4.42 12.71 27.02
C LEU A 43 -3.33 12.84 28.08
N ARG A 44 -2.88 11.70 28.58
CA ARG A 44 -1.84 11.62 29.61
C ARG A 44 -0.77 10.63 29.24
N VAL A 45 0.47 11.12 29.19
CA VAL A 45 1.68 10.31 29.02
C VAL A 45 2.42 10.23 30.34
N SER A 46 2.58 9.02 30.88
CA SER A 46 3.13 8.82 32.23
C SER A 46 4.52 8.18 32.24
N SER A 47 4.88 7.41 31.20
CA SER A 47 6.18 6.74 31.11
C SER A 47 7.31 7.74 30.92
N LYS A 48 8.42 7.53 31.65
CA LYS A 48 9.65 8.32 31.52
C LYS A 48 10.23 8.19 30.11
N ARG A 49 10.24 6.96 29.55
CA ARG A 49 10.68 6.68 28.17
C ARG A 49 9.89 7.49 27.15
N GLN A 50 8.55 7.39 27.20
CA GLN A 50 7.68 8.08 26.24
C GLN A 50 7.78 9.61 26.35
N ILE A 51 7.94 10.15 27.56
CA ILE A 51 8.15 11.60 27.75
C ILE A 51 9.51 12.05 27.20
N ALA A 52 10.54 11.21 27.29
CA ALA A 52 11.84 11.50 26.69
C ALA A 52 11.75 11.55 25.15
N GLU A 53 10.97 10.67 24.53
CA GLU A 53 10.69 10.68 23.08
C GLU A 53 9.95 11.95 22.63
N LEU A 54 9.08 12.51 23.49
CA LEU A 54 8.40 13.78 23.22
C LEU A 54 9.30 15.02 23.29
N ARG A 55 10.49 14.93 23.88
CA ARG A 55 11.37 16.09 24.11
C ARG A 55 11.56 16.90 22.82
N ASP A 56 11.78 16.22 21.71
CA ASP A 56 12.17 16.87 20.47
C ASP A 56 11.01 17.65 19.81
N MET A 57 9.79 17.46 20.31
CA MET A 57 8.61 18.25 19.93
C MET A 57 8.49 19.59 20.69
N PHE A 58 9.25 19.78 21.77
CA PHE A 58 9.19 21.00 22.58
C PHE A 58 10.29 21.99 22.20
N LEU A 59 10.05 23.27 22.51
CA LEU A 59 11.04 24.33 22.36
C LEU A 59 12.25 24.08 23.26
N PRO A 60 13.46 24.53 22.88
CA PRO A 60 14.71 24.24 23.62
C PRO A 60 14.66 24.56 25.13
N GLU A 61 13.98 25.63 25.52
CA GLU A 61 13.82 26.03 26.92
C GLU A 61 12.94 25.05 27.72
N GLU A 62 11.94 24.45 27.08
CA GLU A 62 11.07 23.44 27.68
C GLU A 62 11.74 22.06 27.73
N ARG A 63 12.64 21.76 26.78
CA ARG A 63 13.44 20.51 26.79
C ARG A 63 14.28 20.37 28.06
N GLN A 64 14.98 21.43 28.45
CA GLN A 64 15.81 21.42 29.67
C GLN A 64 14.97 21.23 30.94
N LYS A 65 13.75 21.79 30.98
CA LYS A 65 12.81 21.58 32.09
C LYS A 65 12.26 20.16 32.13
N ILE A 66 12.07 19.53 30.97
CA ILE A 66 11.65 18.13 30.88
C ILE A 66 12.78 17.20 31.35
N GLU A 67 14.00 17.40 30.85
CA GLU A 67 15.18 16.57 31.20
C GLU A 67 15.47 16.60 32.70
N SER A 68 15.56 17.80 33.29
CA SER A 68 15.78 17.96 34.74
C SER A 68 14.69 17.31 35.61
N ARG A 69 13.46 17.17 35.10
CA ARG A 69 12.35 16.52 35.81
C ARG A 69 12.31 15.01 35.59
N LEU A 70 12.91 14.48 34.53
CA LEU A 70 12.96 13.06 34.25
C LEU A 70 14.05 12.36 35.08
N ASP A 71 15.16 13.03 35.37
CA ASP A 71 16.30 12.45 36.11
C ASP A 71 15.91 11.90 37.48
N ASP A 72 15.07 12.62 38.23
CA ASP A 72 14.66 12.27 39.60
C ASP A 72 13.39 11.40 39.70
N ARG A 73 12.91 10.84 38.59
CA ARG A 73 11.65 10.07 38.56
C ARG A 73 11.89 8.61 38.21
N LYS A 74 11.20 7.72 38.94
CA LYS A 74 11.07 6.31 38.55
C LYS A 74 10.27 6.20 37.26
N ASP A 75 10.68 5.31 36.36
CA ASP A 75 9.87 4.98 35.21
C ASP A 75 8.65 4.18 35.66
N ILE A 76 7.50 4.57 35.15
CA ILE A 76 6.22 3.91 35.42
C ILE A 76 5.78 3.31 34.11
N GLU A 77 5.72 1.98 34.06
CA GLU A 77 5.17 1.29 32.90
C GLU A 77 3.70 1.70 32.71
N PRO A 78 3.30 2.14 31.51
CA PRO A 78 1.91 2.44 31.26
C PRO A 78 1.11 1.13 31.26
N THR A 79 -0.04 1.14 31.92
CA THR A 79 -0.90 -0.04 32.04
C THR A 79 -1.93 -0.08 30.91
N GLY A 80 -2.45 -1.27 30.59
CA GLY A 80 -3.56 -1.43 29.65
C GLY A 80 -3.20 -1.47 28.17
N HIS A 81 -1.94 -1.74 27.83
CA HIS A 81 -1.47 -2.07 26.48
C HIS A 81 -0.29 -3.06 26.58
N SER A 82 0.01 -3.78 25.52
CA SER A 82 1.24 -4.59 25.41
C SER A 82 2.02 -4.21 24.15
N VAL A 83 3.34 -4.26 24.24
CA VAL A 83 4.25 -3.90 23.14
C VAL A 83 4.82 -5.20 22.56
N GLY A 84 4.57 -5.43 21.27
CA GLY A 84 5.25 -6.44 20.45
C GLY A 84 6.41 -5.82 19.66
N ASP A 85 7.08 -6.61 18.84
CA ASP A 85 8.31 -6.19 18.14
C ASP A 85 8.07 -5.03 17.15
N SER A 86 6.90 -4.97 16.51
CA SER A 86 6.55 -3.93 15.51
C SER A 86 5.18 -3.29 15.75
N PHE A 87 4.47 -3.68 16.82
CA PHE A 87 3.10 -3.24 17.06
C PHE A 87 2.80 -3.11 18.55
N THR A 88 1.80 -2.30 18.88
CA THR A 88 1.24 -2.21 20.23
C THR A 88 -0.18 -2.74 20.21
N THR A 89 -0.54 -3.59 21.17
CA THR A 89 -1.92 -4.04 21.34
C THR A 89 -2.59 -3.34 22.52
N VAL A 90 -3.87 -3.02 22.36
CA VAL A 90 -4.74 -2.48 23.41
C VAL A 90 -5.99 -3.37 23.52
N PRO A 91 -6.45 -3.71 24.73
CA PRO A 91 -7.69 -4.45 24.90
C PRO A 91 -8.88 -3.54 24.59
N VAL A 92 -9.76 -3.99 23.69
CA VAL A 92 -11.05 -3.33 23.44
C VAL A 92 -11.91 -3.47 24.70
N ARG A 93 -12.29 -2.34 25.29
CA ARG A 93 -13.09 -2.31 26.53
C ARG A 93 -14.59 -2.25 26.28
N ASP A 94 -14.97 -1.56 25.22
CA ASP A 94 -16.36 -1.32 24.83
C ASP A 94 -16.41 -1.07 23.32
N ILE A 95 -17.54 -1.40 22.70
CA ILE A 95 -17.81 -1.12 21.28
C ILE A 95 -19.19 -0.47 21.22
N SER A 96 -19.23 0.79 20.80
CA SER A 96 -20.47 1.49 20.47
C SER A 96 -20.59 1.62 18.96
N ILE A 97 -21.78 1.35 18.44
CA ILE A 97 -22.12 1.57 17.03
C ILE A 97 -23.02 2.79 16.98
N THR A 98 -22.66 3.77 16.15
CA THR A 98 -23.46 4.96 15.87
C THR A 98 -23.82 4.97 14.40
N GLU A 99 -25.10 5.09 14.07
CA GLU A 99 -25.56 5.39 12.72
C GLU A 99 -25.55 6.90 12.54
N ASP A 100 -24.81 7.40 11.55
CA ASP A 100 -24.71 8.82 11.26
C ASP A 100 -24.85 9.06 9.75
N GLU A 101 -25.53 10.13 9.36
CA GLU A 101 -25.63 10.58 7.97
C GLU A 101 -24.77 11.84 7.83
N VAL A 102 -23.57 11.66 7.26
CA VAL A 102 -22.62 12.77 7.03
C VAL A 102 -22.46 12.98 5.54
N ASP A 103 -22.69 14.22 5.09
CA ASP A 103 -22.33 14.63 3.73
C ASP A 103 -20.81 14.62 3.57
N VAL A 104 -20.30 13.64 2.82
CA VAL A 104 -18.89 13.61 2.42
C VAL A 104 -18.73 14.26 1.05
N TYR A 105 -17.84 15.25 0.96
CA TYR A 105 -17.45 15.84 -0.32
C TYR A 105 -16.49 14.89 -1.05
N SER A 106 -16.97 14.23 -2.10
CA SER A 106 -16.12 13.56 -3.08
C SER A 106 -15.62 14.58 -4.11
N LEU A 107 -14.31 14.70 -4.25
CA LEU A 107 -13.65 15.50 -5.29
C LEU A 107 -13.02 14.54 -6.30
N GLU A 108 -13.76 14.18 -7.35
CA GLU A 108 -13.10 13.89 -8.62
C GLU A 108 -12.63 15.22 -9.21
N VAL A 109 -11.35 15.27 -9.60
CA VAL A 109 -10.78 16.37 -10.40
C VAL A 109 -10.25 15.74 -11.68
N GLU A 110 -10.61 16.30 -12.83
CA GLU A 110 -9.95 15.93 -14.09
C GLU A 110 -8.42 16.17 -13.97
N ASP A 111 -7.66 15.21 -14.48
CA ASP A 111 -6.21 15.23 -14.72
C ASP A 111 -5.22 15.11 -13.54
N ASN A 112 -5.63 14.83 -12.28
CA ASN A 112 -4.67 14.41 -11.24
C ASN A 112 -5.29 13.43 -10.21
N HIS A 113 -4.81 12.18 -10.22
CA HIS A 113 -5.28 11.09 -9.36
C HIS A 113 -4.78 11.14 -7.90
N THR A 114 -5.05 12.23 -7.17
CA THR A 114 -4.76 12.26 -5.72
C THR A 114 -6.05 12.39 -4.92
N PHE A 115 -6.28 11.42 -4.04
CA PHE A 115 -7.42 11.32 -3.14
C PHE A 115 -7.01 11.74 -1.72
N VAL A 116 -7.82 12.57 -1.05
CA VAL A 116 -7.70 12.84 0.39
C VAL A 116 -9.07 12.64 1.00
N THR A 117 -9.18 11.71 1.95
CA THR A 117 -10.34 11.63 2.86
C THR A 117 -9.95 12.32 4.17
N THR A 118 -10.88 13.08 4.72
CA THR A 118 -10.84 13.46 6.13
C THR A 118 -11.18 12.22 6.96
N ASP A 119 -10.24 11.80 7.82
CA ASP A 119 -10.30 10.71 8.81
C ASP A 119 -9.87 9.28 8.45
N GLY A 120 -8.85 9.09 7.61
CA GLY A 120 -8.06 7.86 7.75
C GLY A 120 -7.14 7.45 6.62
N LEU A 121 -6.11 6.70 7.01
CA LEU A 121 -5.09 6.11 6.15
C LEU A 121 -5.72 5.03 5.25
N VAL A 122 -5.90 5.32 3.96
CA VAL A 122 -6.33 4.32 2.98
C VAL A 122 -5.15 3.45 2.60
N VAL A 123 -5.15 2.20 3.08
CA VAL A 123 -4.32 1.13 2.53
C VAL A 123 -4.84 0.87 1.11
N HIS A 124 -4.04 1.27 0.12
CA HIS A 124 -4.33 1.34 -1.32
C HIS A 124 -4.55 -0.04 -1.99
N ASN A 125 -5.47 -0.86 -1.51
CA ASN A 125 -5.94 -2.10 -2.17
C ASN A 125 -7.41 -2.00 -2.64
N CYS A 126 -7.92 -0.78 -2.70
CA CYS A 126 -9.35 -0.51 -2.64
C CYS A 126 -10.10 -0.64 -3.97
N PHE A 127 -9.46 -0.49 -5.14
CA PHE A 127 -10.25 -0.40 -6.38
C PHE A 127 -11.01 -1.68 -6.74
N PRO A 128 -10.42 -2.89 -6.78
CA PRO A 128 -11.20 -4.09 -7.11
C PRO A 128 -12.29 -4.37 -6.08
N LYS A 129 -11.93 -4.26 -4.78
CA LYS A 129 -12.84 -4.56 -3.67
C LYS A 129 -14.03 -3.59 -3.63
N ASP A 130 -13.78 -2.30 -3.81
CA ASP A 130 -14.82 -1.28 -3.70
C ASP A 130 -15.71 -1.28 -4.94
N VAL A 131 -15.15 -1.52 -6.14
CA VAL A 131 -15.95 -1.70 -7.36
C VAL A 131 -16.86 -2.92 -7.23
N ASP A 132 -16.35 -4.06 -6.72
CA ASP A 132 -17.17 -5.25 -6.52
C ASP A 132 -18.25 -5.05 -5.44
N ALA A 133 -17.92 -4.34 -4.36
CA ALA A 133 -18.89 -3.99 -3.32
C ALA A 133 -20.00 -3.08 -3.88
N LEU A 134 -19.64 -2.07 -4.67
CA LEU A 134 -20.61 -1.18 -5.34
C LEU A 134 -21.49 -1.95 -6.32
N ARG A 135 -20.91 -2.87 -7.10
CA ARG A 135 -21.67 -3.72 -8.02
C ARG A 135 -22.67 -4.61 -7.28
N ALA A 136 -22.26 -5.18 -6.15
CA ALA A 136 -23.13 -5.99 -5.31
C ALA A 136 -24.27 -5.16 -4.70
N ALA A 137 -23.96 -4.01 -4.11
CA ALA A 137 -24.95 -3.10 -3.52
C ALA A 137 -25.96 -2.58 -4.55
N ALA A 138 -25.49 -2.23 -5.76
CA ALA A 138 -26.36 -1.84 -6.88
C ALA A 138 -27.40 -2.93 -7.20
N ARG A 139 -26.96 -4.19 -7.30
CA ARG A 139 -27.85 -5.32 -7.60
C ARG A 139 -28.82 -5.61 -6.47
N GLU A 140 -28.40 -5.46 -5.22
CA GLU A 140 -29.27 -5.59 -4.06
C GLU A 140 -30.39 -4.53 -4.05
N ALA A 141 -30.08 -3.32 -4.54
CA ALA A 141 -31.06 -2.27 -4.76
C ALA A 141 -31.90 -2.44 -6.05
N GLY A 142 -31.72 -3.53 -6.80
CA GLY A 142 -32.45 -3.81 -8.04
C GLY A 142 -31.95 -3.03 -9.27
N TYR A 143 -30.75 -2.46 -9.21
CA TYR A 143 -30.11 -1.76 -10.32
C TYR A 143 -28.97 -2.58 -10.93
N GLU A 144 -28.89 -2.64 -12.27
CA GLU A 144 -27.76 -3.28 -12.95
C GLU A 144 -26.67 -2.25 -13.30
N PRO A 145 -25.47 -2.33 -12.69
CA PRO A 145 -24.42 -1.32 -12.84
C PRO A 145 -23.56 -1.55 -14.09
N GLN A 146 -24.19 -1.46 -15.27
CA GLN A 146 -23.58 -1.84 -16.56
C GLN A 146 -22.20 -1.21 -16.82
N MET A 147 -21.99 0.05 -16.40
CA MET A 147 -20.70 0.73 -16.57
C MET A 147 -19.60 0.17 -15.67
N LEU A 148 -19.93 -0.17 -14.42
CA LEU A 148 -18.97 -0.80 -13.50
C LEU A 148 -18.65 -2.22 -13.94
N ASP A 149 -19.64 -2.96 -14.44
CA ASP A 149 -19.43 -4.28 -15.02
C ASP A 149 -18.51 -4.22 -16.25
N ALA A 150 -18.75 -3.27 -17.14
CA ALA A 150 -17.91 -3.08 -18.33
C ALA A 150 -16.49 -2.67 -17.96
N ALA A 151 -16.32 -1.72 -17.04
CA ALA A 151 -15.00 -1.30 -16.56
C ALA A 151 -14.24 -2.46 -15.92
N ASN A 152 -14.90 -3.23 -15.05
CA ASN A 152 -14.29 -4.41 -14.42
C ASN A 152 -13.94 -5.48 -15.46
N ALA A 153 -14.83 -5.78 -16.40
CA ALA A 153 -14.58 -6.77 -17.45
C ALA A 153 -13.40 -6.38 -18.35
N VAL A 154 -13.30 -5.11 -18.73
CA VAL A 154 -12.15 -4.60 -19.49
C VAL A 154 -10.87 -4.77 -18.68
N ASN A 155 -10.89 -4.40 -17.40
CA ASN A 155 -9.76 -4.49 -16.48
C ASN A 155 -9.27 -5.94 -16.28
N GLU A 156 -10.19 -6.90 -16.15
CA GLU A 156 -9.86 -8.33 -16.02
C GLU A 156 -9.29 -8.96 -17.29
N GLU A 157 -9.62 -8.43 -18.47
CA GLU A 157 -9.09 -8.90 -19.75
C GLU A 157 -7.66 -8.41 -20.02
N GLN A 158 -7.19 -7.38 -19.31
CA GLN A 158 -5.91 -6.73 -19.57
C GLN A 158 -4.71 -7.70 -19.51
N PRO A 159 -4.54 -8.57 -18.48
CA PRO A 159 -3.54 -9.65 -18.46
C PRO A 159 -3.54 -10.50 -19.73
N ARG A 160 -4.73 -10.90 -20.21
CA ARG A 160 -4.86 -11.73 -21.40
C ARG A 160 -4.43 -10.97 -22.66
N ARG A 161 -4.71 -9.68 -22.72
CA ARG A 161 -4.29 -8.81 -23.83
C ARG A 161 -2.78 -8.58 -23.85
N LEU A 162 -2.15 -8.40 -22.69
CA LEU A 162 -0.68 -8.34 -22.59
C LEU A 162 -0.05 -9.62 -23.15
N LEU A 163 -0.57 -10.79 -22.75
CA LEU A 163 -0.05 -12.07 -23.22
C LEU A 163 -0.30 -12.28 -24.72
N ALA A 164 -1.45 -11.83 -25.24
CA ALA A 164 -1.71 -11.90 -26.69
C ALA A 164 -0.73 -11.04 -27.50
N LEU A 165 -0.36 -9.86 -27.01
CA LEU A 165 0.67 -9.02 -27.65
C LEU A 165 2.04 -9.72 -27.64
N LEU A 166 2.34 -10.48 -26.60
CA LEU A 166 3.57 -11.28 -26.55
C LEU A 166 3.52 -12.41 -27.60
N ASP A 167 2.39 -13.12 -27.67
CA ASP A 167 2.14 -14.22 -28.60
C ASP A 167 2.20 -13.78 -30.08
N ASP A 168 1.89 -12.51 -30.39
CA ASP A 168 1.98 -11.95 -31.75
C ASP A 168 3.44 -11.89 -32.27
N HIS A 169 4.43 -11.91 -31.37
CA HIS A 169 5.84 -11.72 -31.71
C HIS A 169 6.70 -12.95 -31.42
N VAL A 170 6.36 -13.76 -30.40
CA VAL A 170 7.17 -14.90 -29.98
C VAL A 170 6.33 -16.09 -29.48
N ASP A 171 6.69 -17.30 -29.91
CA ASP A 171 6.19 -18.53 -29.27
C ASP A 171 6.99 -18.80 -28.00
N VAL A 172 6.30 -18.72 -26.86
CA VAL A 172 6.92 -18.83 -25.52
C VAL A 172 7.05 -20.27 -25.02
N ALA A 173 6.49 -21.26 -25.72
CA ALA A 173 6.49 -22.65 -25.25
C ALA A 173 7.91 -23.22 -25.10
N GLY A 174 8.26 -23.63 -23.88
CA GLY A 174 9.59 -24.13 -23.53
C GLY A 174 10.69 -23.06 -23.58
N ARG A 175 10.33 -21.77 -23.58
CA ARG A 175 11.27 -20.64 -23.63
C ARG A 175 11.17 -19.82 -22.36
N ARG A 176 12.29 -19.19 -22.02
CA ARG A 176 12.40 -18.28 -20.88
C ARG A 176 11.64 -16.99 -21.15
N VAL A 177 10.72 -16.60 -20.27
CA VAL A 177 10.00 -15.32 -20.34
C VAL A 177 10.19 -14.54 -19.05
N ALA A 178 10.60 -13.28 -19.20
CA ALA A 178 10.83 -12.36 -18.09
C ALA A 178 9.53 -11.70 -17.62
N VAL A 179 9.31 -11.63 -16.31
CA VAL A 179 8.25 -10.84 -15.69
C VAL A 179 8.89 -9.84 -14.74
N LEU A 180 8.79 -8.56 -15.08
CA LEU A 180 9.31 -7.45 -14.30
C LEU A 180 8.17 -6.79 -13.52
N GLY A 181 8.24 -6.88 -12.18
CA GLY A 181 7.24 -6.35 -11.27
C GLY A 181 6.22 -7.40 -10.85
N LEU A 182 6.07 -7.57 -9.54
CA LEU A 182 5.26 -8.61 -8.91
C LEU A 182 4.25 -8.05 -7.90
N SER A 183 4.55 -6.91 -7.27
CA SER A 183 3.57 -6.20 -6.45
C SER A 183 2.47 -5.56 -7.29
N PHE A 184 1.36 -5.19 -6.67
CA PHE A 184 0.28 -4.49 -7.37
C PHE A 184 0.68 -3.05 -7.79
N LYS A 185 1.65 -2.45 -7.10
CA LYS A 185 2.23 -1.13 -7.38
C LYS A 185 3.66 -0.99 -6.80
N PRO A 186 4.44 0.01 -7.23
CA PRO A 186 5.76 0.29 -6.65
C PRO A 186 5.70 0.65 -5.16
N GLY A 187 6.81 0.41 -4.47
CA GLY A 187 7.01 0.76 -3.06
C GLY A 187 6.32 -0.15 -2.04
N THR A 188 5.84 -1.34 -2.44
CA THR A 188 5.19 -2.30 -1.53
C THR A 188 5.43 -3.73 -1.98
N ASP A 189 5.53 -4.65 -1.01
CA ASP A 189 5.61 -6.10 -1.19
C ASP A 189 4.24 -6.76 -1.34
N ASP A 190 3.16 -5.98 -1.34
CA ASP A 190 1.80 -6.49 -1.40
C ASP A 190 1.47 -7.03 -2.80
N ILE A 191 1.22 -8.33 -2.86
CA ILE A 191 0.85 -9.05 -4.09
C ILE A 191 -0.65 -9.28 -4.23
N ARG A 192 -1.47 -8.84 -3.25
CA ARG A 192 -2.92 -9.05 -3.30
C ARG A 192 -3.49 -8.30 -4.51
N ASN A 193 -4.25 -9.02 -5.34
CA ASN A 193 -4.79 -8.52 -6.60
C ASN A 193 -3.72 -8.01 -7.59
N SER A 194 -2.46 -8.44 -7.44
CA SER A 194 -1.41 -8.09 -8.40
C SER A 194 -1.73 -8.63 -9.79
N ARG A 195 -1.54 -7.78 -10.81
CA ARG A 195 -1.68 -8.18 -12.21
C ARG A 195 -0.58 -9.15 -12.67
N ALA A 196 0.49 -9.31 -11.89
CA ALA A 196 1.53 -10.29 -12.19
C ALA A 196 1.03 -11.73 -12.03
N ILE A 197 0.08 -11.97 -11.12
CA ILE A 197 -0.50 -13.30 -10.85
C ILE A 197 -1.13 -13.89 -12.13
N PRO A 198 -2.15 -13.25 -12.76
CA PRO A 198 -2.75 -13.79 -13.98
C PRO A 198 -1.78 -13.79 -15.19
N VAL A 199 -0.77 -12.92 -15.22
CA VAL A 199 0.29 -12.96 -16.24
C VAL A 199 1.14 -14.21 -16.10
N ILE A 200 1.62 -14.51 -14.89
CA ILE A 200 2.44 -15.70 -14.59
C ILE A 200 1.63 -16.98 -14.89
N GLU A 201 0.38 -17.04 -14.45
CA GLU A 201 -0.52 -18.16 -14.75
C GLU A 201 -0.68 -18.36 -16.26
N GLY A 202 -0.99 -17.29 -16.99
CA GLY A 202 -1.17 -17.37 -18.44
C GLY A 202 0.12 -17.70 -19.22
N LEU A 203 1.30 -17.33 -18.72
CA LEU A 203 2.58 -17.76 -19.29
C LEU A 203 2.83 -19.25 -19.04
N ARG A 204 2.54 -19.75 -17.82
CA ARG A 204 2.68 -21.18 -17.49
C ARG A 204 1.74 -22.04 -18.32
N ASP A 205 0.51 -21.57 -18.55
CA ASP A 205 -0.47 -22.26 -19.41
C ASP A 205 0.00 -22.36 -20.87
N ARG A 206 0.83 -21.42 -21.32
CA ARG A 206 1.50 -21.46 -22.63
C ARG A 206 2.77 -22.31 -22.65
N GLY A 207 3.15 -22.91 -21.51
CA GLY A 207 4.35 -23.72 -21.37
C GLY A 207 5.64 -22.91 -21.27
N ALA A 208 5.58 -21.62 -20.94
CA ALA A 208 6.76 -20.78 -20.77
C ALA A 208 7.55 -21.12 -19.49
N GLU A 209 8.87 -20.98 -19.56
CA GLU A 209 9.75 -21.00 -18.39
C GLU A 209 9.81 -19.59 -17.79
N VAL A 210 8.94 -19.30 -16.82
CA VAL A 210 8.84 -17.97 -16.23
C VAL A 210 10.03 -17.68 -15.32
N VAL A 211 10.69 -16.54 -15.56
CA VAL A 211 11.63 -15.91 -14.61
C VAL A 211 11.08 -14.56 -14.19
N ALA A 212 11.06 -14.31 -12.88
CA ALA A 212 10.41 -13.15 -12.30
C ALA A 212 11.36 -12.35 -11.41
N TYR A 213 11.13 -11.04 -11.33
CA TYR A 213 11.81 -10.17 -10.37
C TYR A 213 10.92 -9.00 -9.94
N ASP A 214 10.96 -8.71 -8.65
CA ASP A 214 10.46 -7.48 -8.06
C ASP A 214 11.39 -7.03 -6.92
N PRO A 215 11.71 -5.73 -6.80
CA PRO A 215 12.62 -5.21 -5.77
C PRO A 215 12.22 -5.57 -4.34
N VAL A 216 10.93 -5.75 -4.05
CA VAL A 216 10.43 -5.97 -2.68
C VAL A 216 9.44 -7.15 -2.57
N ALA A 217 8.75 -7.51 -3.65
CA ALA A 217 7.68 -8.51 -3.63
C ALA A 217 8.09 -9.92 -4.10
N THR A 218 9.38 -10.17 -4.31
CA THR A 218 9.88 -11.48 -4.76
C THR A 218 9.56 -12.60 -3.77
N GLU A 219 9.79 -12.37 -2.47
CA GLU A 219 9.54 -13.39 -1.44
C GLU A 219 8.06 -13.76 -1.30
N PRO A 220 7.11 -12.81 -1.10
CA PRO A 220 5.69 -13.18 -1.03
C PRO A 220 5.19 -13.82 -2.33
N MET A 221 5.69 -13.37 -3.51
CA MET A 221 5.30 -14.00 -4.77
C MET A 221 5.83 -15.44 -4.87
N ARG A 222 7.04 -15.72 -4.34
CA ARG A 222 7.63 -17.06 -4.29
C ARG A 222 6.85 -18.02 -3.42
N GLU A 223 6.26 -17.54 -2.33
CA GLU A 223 5.33 -18.34 -1.53
C GLU A 223 4.10 -18.78 -2.34
N GLN A 224 3.61 -17.91 -3.24
CA GLN A 224 2.46 -18.20 -4.10
C GLN A 224 2.82 -19.05 -5.33
N PHE A 225 3.98 -18.81 -5.96
CA PHE A 225 4.46 -19.52 -7.15
C PHE A 225 5.86 -20.12 -6.93
N PRO A 226 5.99 -21.19 -6.12
CA PRO A 226 7.29 -21.78 -5.82
C PRO A 226 7.98 -22.46 -7.02
N ASP A 227 7.21 -22.76 -8.08
CA ASP A 227 7.67 -23.53 -9.24
C ASP A 227 8.19 -22.67 -10.41
N ILE A 228 8.32 -21.34 -10.24
CA ILE A 228 8.94 -20.46 -11.24
C ILE A 228 10.34 -20.01 -10.79
N ALA A 229 11.14 -19.53 -11.73
CA ALA A 229 12.44 -18.95 -11.40
C ALA A 229 12.30 -17.52 -10.89
N TYR A 230 13.13 -17.15 -9.93
CA TYR A 230 13.26 -15.77 -9.46
C TYR A 230 14.71 -15.33 -9.62
N ALA A 231 14.94 -14.19 -10.26
CA ALA A 231 16.27 -13.63 -10.42
C ALA A 231 16.57 -12.61 -9.31
N ASP A 232 17.84 -12.24 -9.17
CA ASP A 232 18.28 -11.27 -8.15
C ASP A 232 18.23 -9.80 -8.64
N SER A 233 17.98 -9.58 -9.93
CA SER A 233 17.87 -8.24 -10.53
C SER A 233 17.03 -8.24 -11.80
N ALA A 234 16.57 -7.05 -12.22
CA ALA A 234 15.87 -6.88 -13.48
C ALA A 234 16.72 -7.33 -14.68
N ALA A 235 18.00 -6.94 -14.71
CA ALA A 235 18.94 -7.36 -15.76
C ALA A 235 19.10 -8.90 -15.83
N ALA A 236 19.25 -9.56 -14.69
CA ALA A 236 19.37 -11.01 -14.64
C ALA A 236 18.09 -11.73 -15.08
N THR A 237 16.93 -11.08 -14.94
CA THR A 237 15.64 -11.59 -15.43
C THR A 237 15.60 -11.59 -16.95
N LEU A 238 16.15 -10.56 -17.60
CA LEU A 238 16.16 -10.38 -19.05
C LEU A 238 17.15 -11.29 -19.78
N ASP A 239 18.25 -11.69 -19.14
CA ASP A 239 19.31 -12.50 -19.75
C ASP A 239 18.77 -13.79 -20.41
N GLY A 240 18.91 -13.90 -21.73
CA GLY A 240 18.44 -15.04 -22.52
C GLY A 240 16.93 -15.21 -22.60
N ALA A 241 16.12 -14.24 -22.12
CA ALA A 241 14.67 -14.29 -22.26
C ALA A 241 14.24 -14.13 -23.72
N ALA A 242 13.22 -14.87 -24.14
CA ALA A 242 12.61 -14.75 -25.47
C ALA A 242 11.54 -13.64 -25.52
N GLY A 243 11.16 -13.11 -24.36
CA GLY A 243 10.26 -11.98 -24.23
C GLY A 243 10.17 -11.50 -22.79
N ALA A 244 9.70 -10.27 -22.61
CA ALA A 244 9.56 -9.63 -21.30
C ALA A 244 8.18 -8.98 -21.15
N ALA A 245 7.57 -9.19 -19.99
CA ALA A 245 6.35 -8.52 -19.55
C ALA A 245 6.69 -7.54 -18.43
N VAL A 246 6.40 -6.25 -18.62
CA VAL A 246 6.54 -5.22 -17.58
C VAL A 246 5.18 -4.97 -16.95
N VAL A 247 5.05 -5.33 -15.68
CA VAL A 247 3.78 -5.42 -14.97
C VAL A 247 3.63 -4.35 -13.88
N THR A 248 4.74 -3.89 -13.30
CA THR A 248 4.76 -2.86 -12.25
C THR A 248 5.77 -1.77 -12.59
N ASP A 249 5.40 -0.51 -12.36
CA ASP A 249 6.11 0.69 -12.80
C ASP A 249 7.23 1.14 -11.85
N TRP A 250 8.16 0.24 -11.54
CA TRP A 250 9.33 0.60 -10.72
C TRP A 250 10.31 1.49 -11.49
N ASP A 251 10.85 2.53 -10.82
CA ASP A 251 11.86 3.43 -11.40
C ASP A 251 13.09 2.67 -11.94
N GLU A 252 13.49 1.57 -11.28
CA GLU A 252 14.59 0.72 -11.75
C GLU A 252 14.31 0.11 -13.13
N PHE A 253 13.06 -0.24 -13.43
CA PHE A 253 12.70 -0.79 -14.73
C PHE A 253 12.67 0.29 -15.81
N ALA A 254 12.23 1.50 -15.46
CA ALA A 254 12.26 2.65 -16.36
C ALA A 254 13.70 3.05 -16.76
N ALA A 255 14.69 2.69 -15.94
CA ALA A 255 16.11 2.92 -16.21
C ALA A 255 16.78 1.84 -17.09
N LEU A 256 16.07 0.76 -17.44
CA LEU A 256 16.60 -0.30 -18.29
C LEU A 256 16.75 0.18 -19.74
N ASP A 257 17.89 -0.13 -20.35
CA ASP A 257 18.17 0.19 -21.75
C ASP A 257 18.97 -0.95 -22.40
N SER A 258 20.30 -0.94 -22.24
CA SER A 258 21.19 -1.95 -22.82
C SER A 258 20.96 -3.37 -22.28
N GLU A 259 20.31 -3.50 -21.14
CA GLU A 259 19.96 -4.79 -20.52
C GLU A 259 19.03 -5.62 -21.41
N PHE A 260 18.18 -4.98 -22.23
CA PHE A 260 17.33 -5.69 -23.19
C PHE A 260 18.14 -6.38 -24.30
N ASP A 261 19.38 -5.96 -24.56
CA ASP A 261 20.24 -6.59 -25.58
C ASP A 261 20.74 -7.98 -25.15
N ALA A 262 20.63 -8.32 -23.86
CA ALA A 262 20.95 -9.65 -23.33
C ALA A 262 19.83 -10.67 -23.58
N MET A 263 18.64 -10.23 -24.01
CA MET A 263 17.54 -11.12 -24.36
C MET A 263 17.88 -11.96 -25.59
N ALA A 264 17.37 -13.19 -25.62
CA ALA A 264 17.47 -14.03 -26.82
C ALA A 264 16.64 -13.44 -27.97
N GLU A 265 15.46 -12.90 -27.63
CA GLU A 265 14.59 -12.14 -28.53
C GLU A 265 14.06 -10.92 -27.76
N PRO A 266 14.42 -9.69 -28.15
CA PRO A 266 14.13 -8.48 -27.38
C PRO A 266 12.69 -7.99 -27.60
N VAL A 267 11.71 -8.87 -27.34
CA VAL A 267 10.27 -8.56 -27.36
C VAL A 267 9.85 -8.09 -25.97
N VAL A 268 9.40 -6.85 -25.85
CA VAL A 268 8.99 -6.24 -24.59
C VAL A 268 7.53 -5.79 -24.70
N VAL A 269 6.66 -6.39 -23.89
CA VAL A 269 5.29 -5.94 -23.70
C VAL A 269 5.18 -5.21 -22.38
N ASP A 270 4.95 -3.90 -22.48
CA ASP A 270 4.97 -2.98 -21.36
C ASP A 270 3.55 -2.54 -21.00
N GLY A 271 3.03 -3.08 -19.90
CA GLY A 271 1.71 -2.76 -19.37
C GLY A 271 1.64 -1.42 -18.63
N ARG A 272 2.78 -0.74 -18.43
CA ARG A 272 2.90 0.49 -17.65
C ARG A 272 3.42 1.68 -18.43
N ARG A 273 3.91 1.47 -19.65
CA ARG A 273 4.49 2.49 -20.53
C ARG A 273 5.67 3.24 -19.92
N ILE A 274 6.53 2.50 -19.22
CA ILE A 274 7.71 3.04 -18.55
C ILE A 274 9.01 2.78 -19.29
N ILE A 275 9.03 1.87 -20.26
CA ILE A 275 10.25 1.56 -21.02
C ILE A 275 10.39 2.53 -22.20
N GLU A 276 11.60 3.07 -22.37
CA GLU A 276 11.91 3.93 -23.51
C GLU A 276 11.98 3.10 -24.80
N ARG A 277 11.26 3.55 -25.84
CA ARG A 277 11.30 2.90 -27.15
C ARG A 277 12.63 3.20 -27.84
N ARG A 278 13.29 2.16 -28.32
CA ARG A 278 14.56 2.29 -29.06
C ARG A 278 14.67 1.30 -30.20
N GLU A 279 15.64 1.51 -31.09
CA GLU A 279 15.99 0.51 -32.09
C GLU A 279 16.60 -0.74 -31.42
N GLY A 280 16.29 -1.92 -31.96
CA GLY A 280 16.80 -3.19 -31.42
C GLY A 280 15.86 -3.88 -30.44
N ILE A 281 14.76 -3.24 -30.02
CA ILE A 281 13.69 -3.88 -29.24
C ILE A 281 12.37 -3.88 -30.03
N THR A 282 11.64 -4.98 -29.99
CA THR A 282 10.23 -5.03 -30.40
C THR A 282 9.41 -4.61 -29.20
N TYR A 283 8.85 -3.40 -29.24
CA TYR A 283 8.11 -2.82 -28.12
C TYR A 283 6.60 -2.78 -28.40
N GLU A 284 5.81 -3.34 -27.50
CA GLU A 284 4.36 -3.20 -27.44
C GLU A 284 3.93 -2.54 -26.14
N GLY A 285 3.16 -1.45 -26.22
CA GLY A 285 2.73 -0.68 -25.06
C GLY A 285 1.23 -0.78 -24.83
N LEU A 286 0.84 -1.30 -23.68
CA LEU A 286 -0.55 -1.35 -23.24
C LEU A 286 -0.71 -0.47 -21.99
N THR A 287 -1.89 0.13 -21.81
CA THR A 287 -2.22 0.82 -20.57
C THR A 287 -3.27 0.00 -19.88
N TRP A 288 -2.95 -0.46 -18.67
CA TRP A 288 -3.90 -1.00 -17.71
C TRP A 288 -3.80 -0.32 -16.36
#